data_AF-A0A8I0K7B0-F1
#
_entry.id   AF-A0A8I0K7B0-F1
#
_cell.length_a   1.000
_cell.length_b   1.000
_cell.length_c   1.000
_cell.angle_alpha   90.00
_cell.angle_beta   90.00
_cell.angle_gamma   90.00
#
_symmetry.space_group_name_H-M   'P 1'
#
loop_
_entity.id
_entity.type
_entity.pdbx_description
1 polymer ?
#
loop_
_entity_poly.entity_id
_entity_poly.type
_entity_poly.pdbx_seq_one_letter_code
_entity_poly.pdbx_strand_id
1 'polypeptide(L)' 'YIQAWLPVNQILQGNCGGGDLETMLRDYYRMNVGADNLDIEGSPDQQRWKKWKGNAA' A
#
# COMPACT_ATOMS: atom_id res chain seq x y z
N TYR A 1 15.71 22.31 5.29
CA TYR A 1 16.14 21.13 4.51
C TYR A 1 16.82 20.06 5.37
N ILE A 2 17.82 20.41 6.21
CA ILE A 2 18.62 19.41 6.96
C ILE A 2 17.79 18.55 7.95
N GLN A 3 16.68 19.08 8.45
CA GLN A 3 15.80 18.40 9.41
C GLN A 3 14.65 17.62 8.75
N ALA A 4 14.68 17.46 7.42
CA ALA A 4 13.59 16.81 6.70
C ALA A 4 13.51 15.30 7.03
N TRP A 5 12.29 14.84 7.27
CA TRP A 5 12.01 13.43 7.53
C TRP A 5 11.75 12.71 6.21
N LEU A 6 12.83 12.35 5.51
CA LEU A 6 12.76 11.71 4.20
C LEU A 6 12.35 10.24 4.34
N PRO A 7 11.23 9.78 3.73
CA PRO A 7 10.68 8.46 3.99
C PRO A 7 11.66 7.31 3.78
N VAL A 8 12.40 7.29 2.66
CA VAL A 8 13.36 6.22 2.35
C VAL A 8 14.46 6.12 3.41
N ASN A 9 15.00 7.27 3.83
CA ASN A 9 16.04 7.29 4.87
C ASN A 9 15.50 6.77 6.20
N GLN A 10 14.23 7.00 6.51
CA GLN A 10 13.60 6.61 7.76
C GLN A 10 13.26 5.13 7.81
N ILE A 11 12.90 4.55 6.66
CA ILE A 11 12.76 3.10 6.48
C ILE A 11 14.12 2.43 6.75
N LEU A 12 15.19 2.93 6.14
CA LEU A 12 16.54 2.39 6.33
C LEU A 12 17.07 2.59 7.76
N GLN A 13 16.63 3.64 8.47
CA GLN A 13 16.94 3.87 9.88
C GLN A 13 16.13 2.97 10.83
N GLY A 14 15.14 2.22 10.33
CA GLY A 14 14.29 1.35 11.14
C GLY A 14 13.19 2.07 11.91
N ASN A 15 12.94 3.36 11.63
CA ASN A 15 11.94 4.17 12.34
C ASN A 15 10.48 3.90 11.89
N CYS A 16 10.28 3.03 10.89
CA CYS A 16 8.97 2.77 10.27
C CYS A 16 8.41 1.37 10.59
N GLY A 17 8.72 0.79 11.77
CA GLY A 17 7.97 -0.38 12.26
C GLY A 17 8.49 -1.78 11.88
N GLY A 18 9.79 -1.94 11.59
CA GLY A 18 10.44 -3.27 11.58
C GLY A 18 10.94 -3.76 10.21
N GLY A 19 11.90 -4.70 10.24
CA GLY A 19 12.93 -4.95 9.21
C GLY A 19 12.53 -5.58 7.86
N ASP A 20 11.25 -5.57 7.51
CA ASP A 20 10.77 -6.02 6.19
C ASP A 20 9.69 -5.07 5.63
N LEU A 21 9.56 -5.06 4.30
CA LEU A 21 8.69 -4.11 3.60
C LEU A 21 7.19 -4.37 3.86
N GLU A 22 6.81 -5.63 4.09
CA GLU A 22 5.41 -6.02 4.21
C GLU A 22 4.83 -5.61 5.56
N THR A 23 5.58 -5.85 6.65
CA THR A 23 5.24 -5.37 8.00
C THR A 23 5.17 -3.84 8.03
N MET A 24 6.10 -3.15 7.36
CA MET A 24 6.06 -1.69 7.25
C MET A 24 4.79 -1.19 6.54
N LEU A 25 4.42 -1.78 5.40
CA LEU A 25 3.23 -1.41 4.65
C LEU A 25 1.95 -1.64 5.46
N ARG A 26 1.85 -2.78 6.15
CA ARG A 26 0.67 -3.14 6.94
C ARG A 26 0.58 -2.37 8.25
N ASP A 27 1.64 -2.31 9.04
CA ASP A 27 1.56 -1.88 10.44
C ASP A 27 1.87 -0.39 10.59
N TYR A 28 2.81 0.15 9.80
CA TYR A 28 3.15 1.58 9.83
C TYR A 28 2.28 2.40 8.87
N TYR A 29 2.12 1.96 7.62
CA TYR A 29 1.27 2.64 6.63
C TYR A 29 -0.21 2.24 6.68
N ARG A 30 -0.57 1.20 7.44
CA ARG A 30 -1.97 0.75 7.60
C ARG A 30 -2.65 0.42 6.27
N MET A 31 -1.87 -0.06 5.30
CA MET A 31 -2.40 -0.51 4.02
C MET A 31 -2.92 -1.94 4.15
N ASN A 32 -4.08 -2.21 3.56
CA ASN A 32 -4.55 -3.57 3.37
C ASN A 32 -3.80 -4.18 2.19
N VAL A 33 -2.67 -4.82 2.48
CA VAL A 33 -1.84 -5.50 1.47
C VAL A 33 -2.69 -6.54 0.73
N GLY A 34 -2.70 -6.45 -0.60
CA GLY A 34 -3.53 -7.25 -1.52
C GLY A 34 -4.83 -6.56 -1.96
N ALA A 35 -5.23 -5.45 -1.34
CA ALA A 35 -6.43 -4.71 -1.70
C ALA A 35 -6.15 -3.26 -2.09
N ASP A 36 -5.34 -2.55 -1.31
CA ASP A 36 -5.02 -1.13 -1.52
C ASP A 36 -3.76 -0.92 -2.36
N ASN A 37 -3.06 -2.00 -2.71
CA ASN A 37 -1.80 -1.99 -3.43
C ASN A 37 -1.83 -2.94 -4.63
N LEU A 38 -0.71 -3.03 -5.35
CA LEU A 38 -0.50 -3.85 -6.55
C LEU A 38 -1.25 -3.35 -7.79
N ASP A 39 -1.40 -4.22 -8.79
CA ASP A 39 -2.02 -3.93 -10.08
C ASP A 39 -3.55 -3.80 -9.93
N ILE A 40 -4.16 -2.99 -10.80
CA ILE A 40 -5.61 -2.86 -10.91
C ILE A 40 -6.21 -4.15 -11.47
N GLU A 41 -5.54 -4.85 -12.37
CA GLU A 41 -6.08 -6.11 -12.89
C GLU A 41 -6.21 -7.16 -11.77
N GLY A 42 -7.41 -7.69 -11.58
CA GLY A 42 -7.72 -8.63 -10.49
C GLY A 42 -8.00 -7.96 -9.13
N SER A 43 -7.72 -6.67 -8.98
CA SER A 43 -7.96 -5.93 -7.73
C SER A 43 -9.45 -5.90 -7.33
N PRO A 44 -9.74 -5.73 -6.02
CA PRO A 44 -11.10 -5.47 -5.56
C PRO A 44 -11.74 -4.26 -6.24
N ASP A 45 -10.95 -3.25 -6.59
CA ASP A 45 -11.42 -2.04 -7.23
C ASP A 45 -11.88 -2.28 -8.68
N GLN A 46 -11.13 -3.08 -9.45
CA GLN A 46 -11.57 -3.48 -10.78
C GLN A 46 -12.88 -4.26 -10.73
N GLN A 47 -13.05 -5.16 -9.75
CA GLN A 47 -14.28 -5.93 -9.57
C GLN A 47 -15.47 -5.00 -9.23
N ARG A 48 -15.27 -4.04 -8.32
CA ARG A 48 -16.27 -3.03 -7.98
C ARG A 48 -16.66 -2.17 -9.18
N TRP A 49 -15.66 -1.73 -9.96
CA TRP A 49 -15.90 -0.94 -11.16
C TRP A 49 -16.72 -1.71 -12.21
N LYS A 50 -16.36 -2.98 -12.50
CA LYS A 50 -17.13 -3.84 -13.42
C LYS A 50 -18.58 -3.99 -12.96
N LYS A 51 -18.80 -4.20 -11.65
CA LYS A 51 -20.15 -4.27 -11.06
C LYS A 51 -20.94 -2.98 -11.26
N TRP A 52 -20.33 -1.82 -11.01
CA TRP A 52 -21.01 -0.53 -11.18
C TRP A 52 -21.31 -0.18 -12.63
N LYS A 53 -20.46 -0.60 -13.56
CA LYS A 53 -20.64 -0.36 -15.00
C LYS A 53 -21.64 -1.32 -15.66
N GLY A 54 -22.24 -2.24 -14.90
CA GLY A 54 -23.13 -3.26 -15.45
C GLY A 54 -22.40 -4.32 -16.28
N ASN A 55 -21.06 -4.37 -16.19
CA ASN A 55 -20.22 -5.38 -16.84
C ASN A 55 -19.91 -6.54 -15.88
N ALA A 56 -20.81 -6.79 -14.92
CA ALA A 56 -20.74 -8.00 -14.10
C ALA A 56 -21.12 -9.17 -15.01
N ALA A 57 -20.15 -10.04 -15.29
CA ALA A 57 -20.43 -11.37 -15.81
C ALA A 57 -21.22 -12.19 -14.78
#